data_AF-A0A3C1HEL3-F1
#
_entry.id   AF-A0A3C1HEL3-F1
#
_cell.length_a   1.000
_cell.length_b   1.000
_cell.length_c   1.000
_cell.angle_alpha   90.00
_cell.angle_beta   90.00
_cell.angle_gamma   90.00
#
_symmetry.space_group_name_H-M   'P 1'
#
loop_
_entity.id
_entity.type
_entity.pdbx_description
1 polymer ?
#
loop_
_entity_poly.entity_id
_entity_poly.type
_entity_poly.pdbx_seq_one_letter_code
_entity_poly.pdbx_strand_id
1 'polypeptide(L)'
;GSDAFKRSVASPRIAVPPAYNTNANVLFFLEFGTGPTKRAGGEYGEQLQYRLGSSPVQSARIRIANFDVETAPYDDLNFQATTRGGRAMDKVLSNKADFKKTTDTVGDAAIVSGAVLGATTRRNDEAALGLVAAGLLSKIFSSATTPEADTRAWDNLPLFLTFAAIPLPPGQYPATVEFLDRQHHPLPALTKQLTLTVPGGGKDKVVFVSDQSITPQNL
;
A
#
# COMPACT_ATOMS: atom_id res chain seq x y z
N GLY A 1 -1.13 -25.77 8.51
CA GLY A 1 -0.70 -25.61 7.10
C GLY A 1 -1.81 -25.93 6.11
N SER A 2 -2.31 -27.17 6.13
CA SER A 2 -3.33 -27.70 5.21
C SER A 2 -4.58 -26.82 5.03
N ASP A 3 -5.15 -26.29 6.10
CA ASP A 3 -6.34 -25.43 6.01
C ASP A 3 -6.06 -24.06 5.37
N ALA A 4 -4.88 -23.50 5.61
CA ALA A 4 -4.46 -22.26 4.96
C ALA A 4 -4.24 -22.47 3.46
N PHE A 5 -3.62 -23.59 3.08
CA PHE A 5 -3.44 -23.98 1.68
C PHE A 5 -4.79 -24.22 0.98
N LYS A 6 -5.74 -24.91 1.62
CA LYS A 6 -7.10 -25.10 1.07
C LYS A 6 -7.78 -23.75 0.79
N ARG A 7 -7.67 -22.78 1.72
CA ARG A 7 -8.23 -21.44 1.52
C ARG A 7 -7.56 -20.67 0.38
N SER A 8 -6.23 -20.74 0.26
CA SER A 8 -5.52 -20.04 -0.81
C SER A 8 -5.83 -20.60 -2.20
N VAL A 9 -6.03 -21.93 -2.30
CA VAL A 9 -6.42 -22.59 -3.55
C VAL A 9 -7.90 -22.37 -3.88
N ALA A 10 -8.78 -22.23 -2.88
CA ALA A 10 -10.21 -22.01 -3.09
C ALA A 10 -10.56 -20.59 -3.57
N SER A 11 -9.66 -19.62 -3.45
CA SER A 11 -9.91 -18.23 -3.86
C SER A 11 -8.65 -17.49 -4.32
N PRO A 12 -7.94 -17.98 -5.36
CA PRO A 12 -6.75 -17.33 -5.88
C PRO A 12 -7.15 -16.03 -6.59
N ARG A 13 -6.56 -14.90 -6.18
CA ARG A 13 -6.78 -13.60 -6.86
C ARG A 13 -5.73 -13.24 -7.89
N ILE A 14 -4.52 -13.78 -7.76
CA ILE A 14 -3.38 -13.48 -8.63
C ILE A 14 -2.82 -14.77 -9.21
N ALA A 15 -2.34 -15.66 -8.36
CA ALA A 15 -1.80 -16.96 -8.76
C ALA A 15 -2.19 -18.05 -7.75
N VAL A 16 -2.19 -19.30 -8.21
CA VAL A 16 -2.37 -20.47 -7.35
C VAL A 16 -1.02 -20.82 -6.74
N PRO A 17 -0.89 -20.89 -5.40
CA PRO A 17 0.36 -21.30 -4.79
C PRO A 17 0.64 -22.79 -5.04
N PRO A 18 1.92 -23.20 -5.13
CA PRO A 18 2.29 -24.60 -5.33
C PRO A 18 1.86 -25.45 -4.12
N ALA A 19 1.77 -26.76 -4.33
CA ALA A 19 1.48 -27.70 -3.27
C ALA A 19 2.48 -27.56 -2.10
N TYR A 20 1.97 -27.66 -0.87
CA TYR A 20 2.81 -27.59 0.32
C TYR A 20 3.78 -28.78 0.38
N ASN A 21 5.08 -28.51 0.30
CA ASN A 21 6.13 -29.51 0.42
C ASN A 21 6.65 -29.58 1.86
N THR A 22 6.33 -30.66 2.57
CA THR A 22 6.76 -30.88 3.96
C THR A 22 8.25 -31.16 4.13
N ASN A 23 8.94 -31.47 3.03
CA ASN A 23 10.38 -31.74 3.03
C ASN A 23 11.20 -30.47 2.68
N ALA A 24 10.54 -29.36 2.36
CA ALA A 24 11.23 -28.12 2.04
C ALA A 24 11.81 -27.48 3.30
N ASN A 25 13.10 -27.17 3.24
CA ASN A 25 13.88 -26.55 4.32
C ASN A 25 14.57 -25.25 3.87
N VAL A 26 14.37 -24.82 2.63
CA VAL A 26 14.84 -23.52 2.13
C VAL A 26 13.65 -22.73 1.62
N LEU A 27 13.42 -21.56 2.22
CA LEU A 27 12.33 -20.65 1.89
C LEU A 27 12.90 -19.38 1.27
N PHE A 28 12.57 -19.14 0.00
CA PHE A 28 12.82 -17.88 -0.68
C PHE A 28 11.61 -16.97 -0.52
N PHE A 29 11.85 -15.73 -0.12
CA PHE A 29 10.93 -14.62 -0.21
C PHE A 29 11.50 -13.63 -1.20
N LEU A 30 10.74 -13.36 -2.27
CA LEU A 30 11.17 -12.45 -3.32
C LEU A 30 10.21 -11.28 -3.37
N GLU A 31 10.75 -10.07 -3.37
CA GLU A 31 9.97 -8.85 -3.53
C GLU A 31 10.44 -8.09 -4.78
N PHE A 32 9.50 -7.44 -5.45
CA PHE A 32 9.81 -6.65 -6.63
C PHE A 32 8.81 -5.52 -6.90
N GLY A 33 9.30 -4.50 -7.60
CA GLY A 33 8.55 -3.29 -7.91
C GLY A 33 8.44 -2.31 -6.76
N THR A 34 8.09 -1.07 -7.07
CA THR A 34 7.83 -0.04 -6.06
C THR A 34 6.35 -0.03 -5.71
N GLY A 35 6.02 -0.13 -4.42
CA GLY A 35 4.65 -0.11 -3.92
C GLY A 35 3.95 1.24 -4.09
N PRO A 36 2.63 1.29 -3.86
CA PRO A 36 1.86 2.52 -3.96
C PRO A 36 2.25 3.53 -2.87
N THR A 37 2.16 4.82 -3.21
CA THR A 37 2.35 5.92 -2.25
C THR A 37 1.04 6.64 -1.98
N LYS A 38 0.85 7.11 -0.74
CA LYS A 38 -0.29 7.93 -0.37
C LYS A 38 -0.07 9.38 -0.82
N ARG A 39 -1.13 10.04 -1.26
CA ARG A 39 -1.16 11.47 -1.59
C ARG A 39 -2.44 12.09 -1.04
N ALA A 40 -2.35 13.36 -0.65
CA ALA A 40 -3.50 14.18 -0.36
C ALA A 40 -3.95 14.88 -1.65
N GLY A 41 -5.26 14.95 -1.86
CA GLY A 41 -5.89 15.71 -2.95
C GLY A 41 -7.17 16.38 -2.47
N GLY A 42 -7.88 17.07 -3.36
CA GLY A 42 -9.03 17.89 -2.98
C GLY A 42 -8.65 19.34 -2.65
N GLU A 43 -9.65 20.19 -2.45
CA GLU A 43 -9.49 21.63 -2.22
C GLU A 43 -8.72 21.91 -0.92
N TYR A 44 -8.88 21.04 0.08
CA TYR A 44 -8.26 21.14 1.41
C TYR A 44 -7.33 19.96 1.72
N GLY A 45 -6.91 19.18 0.71
CA GLY A 45 -6.09 17.98 0.94
C GLY A 45 -6.84 16.84 1.65
N GLU A 46 -8.17 16.88 1.66
CA GLU A 46 -9.03 15.94 2.37
C GLU A 46 -9.07 14.55 1.74
N GLN A 47 -8.71 14.44 0.47
CA GLN A 47 -8.88 13.21 -0.28
C GLN A 47 -7.61 12.38 -0.15
N LEU A 48 -7.69 11.27 0.57
CA LEU A 48 -6.65 10.25 0.49
C LEU A 48 -6.70 9.62 -0.91
N GLN A 49 -5.64 9.82 -1.67
CA GLN A 49 -5.42 9.25 -3.00
C GLN A 49 -4.20 8.33 -2.95
N TYR A 50 -4.14 7.38 -3.87
CA TYR A 50 -3.01 6.48 -4.03
C TYR A 50 -2.37 6.73 -5.40
N ARG A 51 -1.07 7.00 -5.41
CA ARG A 51 -0.27 6.88 -6.63
C ARG A 51 0.18 5.44 -6.72
N LEU A 52 -0.34 4.73 -7.71
CA LEU A 52 -0.03 3.32 -7.91
C LEU A 52 1.45 3.11 -8.21
N GLY A 53 1.98 2.04 -7.64
CA GLY A 53 3.27 1.50 -7.97
C GLY A 53 3.28 0.86 -9.35
N SER A 54 4.47 0.75 -9.95
CA SER A 54 4.68 0.06 -11.23
C SER A 54 5.95 -0.76 -11.17
N SER A 55 5.99 -1.89 -11.87
CA SER A 55 7.18 -2.70 -12.00
C SER A 55 7.36 -3.21 -13.43
N PRO A 56 8.57 -3.15 -14.01
CA PRO A 56 8.90 -3.92 -15.21
C PRO A 56 8.94 -5.43 -14.92
N VAL A 57 9.13 -5.82 -13.64
CA VAL A 57 9.13 -7.20 -13.17
C VAL A 57 7.70 -7.69 -12.99
N GLN A 58 7.39 -8.87 -13.52
CA GLN A 58 6.10 -9.53 -13.42
C GLN A 58 6.17 -10.88 -12.71
N SER A 59 7.34 -11.50 -12.67
CA SER A 59 7.59 -12.77 -11.98
C SER A 59 9.08 -12.92 -11.65
N ALA A 60 9.45 -13.96 -10.92
CA ALA A 60 10.85 -14.26 -10.62
C ALA A 60 11.14 -15.75 -10.77
N ARG A 61 12.35 -16.08 -11.22
CA ARG A 61 12.84 -17.45 -11.39
C ARG A 61 14.06 -17.69 -10.51
N ILE A 62 14.03 -18.77 -9.76
CA ILE A 62 15.12 -19.22 -8.89
C ILE A 62 15.77 -20.42 -9.55
N ARG A 63 17.07 -20.33 -9.80
CA ARG A 63 17.91 -21.46 -10.20
C ARG A 63 18.90 -21.79 -9.10
N ILE A 64 18.80 -23.00 -8.56
CA ILE A 64 19.70 -23.51 -7.51
C ILE A 64 19.81 -25.03 -7.59
N ALA A 65 21.04 -25.55 -7.56
CA ALA A 65 21.30 -26.98 -7.75
C ALA A 65 20.62 -27.51 -9.03
N ASN A 66 19.65 -28.41 -8.89
CA ASN A 66 18.85 -28.98 -9.98
C ASN A 66 17.42 -28.38 -10.06
N PHE A 67 17.13 -27.34 -9.29
CA PHE A 67 15.83 -26.66 -9.29
C PHE A 67 15.87 -25.45 -10.21
N ASP A 68 14.86 -25.33 -11.08
CA ASP A 68 14.52 -24.13 -11.84
C ASP A 68 13.03 -23.84 -11.56
N VAL A 69 12.77 -22.88 -10.68
CA VAL A 69 11.44 -22.58 -10.14
C VAL A 69 11.05 -21.17 -10.50
N GLU A 70 10.02 -21.02 -11.33
CA GLU A 70 9.39 -19.74 -11.59
C GLU A 70 8.23 -19.48 -10.63
N THR A 71 8.14 -18.25 -10.16
CA THR A 71 7.18 -17.79 -9.16
C THR A 71 6.44 -16.58 -9.68
N ALA A 72 5.11 -16.67 -9.68
CA ALA A 72 4.24 -15.53 -9.92
C ALA A 72 4.08 -14.71 -8.63
N PRO A 73 3.65 -13.44 -8.70
CA PRO A 73 3.25 -12.67 -7.53
C PRO A 73 2.12 -13.37 -6.79
N TYR A 74 2.21 -13.45 -5.46
CA TYR A 74 1.11 -13.91 -4.62
C TYR A 74 0.39 -12.77 -3.92
N ASP A 75 0.98 -11.58 -3.92
CA ASP A 75 0.39 -10.37 -3.39
C ASP A 75 0.57 -9.19 -4.35
N ASP A 76 -0.34 -8.22 -4.27
CA ASP A 76 -0.34 -6.96 -5.01
C ASP A 76 -0.73 -5.81 -4.06
N LEU A 77 0.25 -5.01 -3.66
CA LEU A 77 0.01 -3.88 -2.76
C LEU A 77 -0.80 -2.76 -3.40
N ASN A 78 -0.83 -2.59 -4.73
CA ASN A 78 -1.74 -1.64 -5.36
C ASN A 78 -3.19 -2.06 -5.10
N PHE A 79 -3.49 -3.35 -5.26
CA PHE A 79 -4.82 -3.89 -5.01
C PHE A 79 -5.21 -3.77 -3.53
N GLN A 80 -4.29 -4.09 -2.61
CA GLN A 80 -4.55 -3.97 -1.17
C GLN A 80 -4.73 -2.51 -0.73
N ALA A 81 -3.93 -1.59 -1.28
CA ALA A 81 -4.00 -0.18 -0.91
C ALA A 81 -5.30 0.47 -1.39
N THR A 82 -5.79 0.08 -2.57
CA THR A 82 -6.98 0.69 -3.18
C THR A 82 -8.28 -0.02 -2.87
N THR A 83 -8.25 -1.20 -2.25
CA THR A 83 -9.45 -1.98 -1.97
C THR A 83 -9.58 -2.43 -0.52
N ARG A 84 -10.82 -2.52 -0.02
CA ARG A 84 -11.17 -3.21 1.22
C ARG A 84 -12.07 -4.40 0.88
N GLY A 85 -11.50 -5.61 0.90
CA GLY A 85 -12.22 -6.83 0.51
C GLY A 85 -12.62 -6.87 -0.98
N GLY A 86 -11.93 -6.12 -1.85
CA GLY A 86 -12.23 -5.99 -3.28
C GLY A 86 -13.21 -4.86 -3.64
N ARG A 87 -13.74 -4.13 -2.66
CA ARG A 87 -14.45 -2.86 -2.91
C ARG A 87 -13.43 -1.73 -2.94
N ALA A 88 -13.55 -0.81 -3.89
CA ALA A 88 -12.76 0.43 -3.87
C ALA A 88 -12.89 1.08 -2.48
N MET A 89 -11.77 1.50 -1.91
CA MET A 89 -11.74 2.18 -0.63
C MET A 89 -12.47 3.52 -0.79
N ASP A 90 -13.70 3.57 -0.27
CA ASP A 90 -14.57 4.74 -0.42
C ASP A 90 -14.03 5.90 0.42
N LYS A 91 -14.10 7.13 -0.12
CA LYS A 91 -13.51 8.35 0.47
C LYS A 91 -14.21 8.73 1.79
N VAL A 92 -13.84 8.09 2.90
CA VAL A 92 -14.35 8.40 4.26
C VAL A 92 -14.19 9.88 4.64
N LEU A 93 -13.21 10.58 4.04
CA LEU A 93 -12.91 11.99 4.34
C LEU A 93 -13.71 13.00 3.51
N SER A 94 -14.43 12.59 2.45
CA SER A 94 -15.30 13.50 1.67
C SER A 94 -16.37 14.13 2.55
N ASN A 95 -16.98 13.34 3.43
CA ASN A 95 -18.01 13.79 4.36
C ASN A 95 -17.50 14.85 5.36
N LYS A 96 -16.21 14.84 5.71
CA LYS A 96 -15.61 15.85 6.60
C LYS A 96 -15.36 17.17 5.88
N ALA A 97 -15.00 17.12 4.60
CA ALA A 97 -14.85 18.32 3.79
C ALA A 97 -16.18 18.94 3.38
N ASP A 98 -17.21 18.13 3.11
CA ASP A 98 -18.56 18.63 2.88
C ASP A 98 -19.10 19.35 4.13
N PHE A 99 -18.81 18.82 5.32
CA PHE A 99 -19.11 19.50 6.59
C PHE A 99 -18.34 20.82 6.72
N LYS A 100 -17.02 20.83 6.46
CA LYS A 100 -16.17 22.03 6.52
C LYS A 100 -16.65 23.11 5.55
N LYS A 101 -16.82 22.77 4.27
CA LYS A 101 -17.26 23.66 3.19
C LYS A 101 -18.64 24.25 3.44
N THR A 102 -19.59 23.42 3.90
CA THR A 102 -20.94 23.88 4.24
C THR A 102 -20.91 24.83 5.44
N THR A 103 -20.15 24.49 6.48
CA THR A 103 -20.03 25.29 7.71
C THR A 103 -19.30 26.62 7.47
N ASP A 104 -18.29 26.64 6.60
CA ASP A 104 -17.58 27.87 6.18
C ASP A 104 -18.48 28.79 5.34
N THR A 105 -19.16 28.24 4.33
CA THR A 105 -20.04 29.02 3.44
C THR A 105 -21.22 29.62 4.21
N VAL A 106 -21.84 28.84 5.10
CA VAL A 106 -22.92 29.33 5.98
C VAL A 106 -22.38 30.38 6.96
N GLY A 107 -21.17 30.19 7.49
CA GLY A 107 -20.51 31.15 8.38
C GLY A 107 -20.25 32.50 7.71
N ASP A 108 -19.71 32.50 6.49
CA ASP A 108 -19.44 33.73 5.73
C ASP A 108 -20.73 34.48 5.38
N ALA A 109 -21.77 33.77 4.93
CA ALA A 109 -23.06 34.37 4.63
C ALA A 109 -23.72 34.99 5.88
N ALA A 110 -23.61 34.34 7.04
CA ALA A 110 -24.15 34.84 8.31
C ALA A 110 -23.43 36.11 8.80
N ILE A 111 -22.11 36.19 8.65
CA ILE A 111 -21.32 37.38 9.02
C ILE A 111 -21.69 38.56 8.12
N VAL A 112 -21.74 38.36 6.80
CA VAL A 112 -22.06 39.43 5.84
C VAL A 112 -23.49 39.92 6.00
N SER A 113 -24.46 39.00 6.12
CA SER A 113 -25.87 39.38 6.34
C SER A 113 -26.08 40.08 7.68
N GLY A 114 -25.44 39.60 8.76
CA GLY A 114 -25.48 40.24 10.07
C GLY A 114 -24.88 41.65 10.05
N ALA A 115 -23.76 41.87 9.34
CA ALA A 115 -23.14 43.19 9.20
C ALA A 115 -24.00 44.18 8.39
N VAL A 116 -24.62 43.73 7.29
CA VAL A 116 -25.50 44.57 6.46
C VAL A 116 -26.79 44.92 7.19
N LEU A 117 -27.40 43.96 7.91
CA LEU A 117 -28.59 44.19 8.72
C LEU A 117 -28.29 45.14 9.90
N GLY A 118 -27.12 44.99 10.55
CA GLY A 118 -26.66 45.90 11.60
C GLY A 118 -26.36 47.32 11.11
N ALA A 119 -25.87 47.48 9.88
CA ALA A 119 -25.61 48.79 9.28
C ALA A 119 -26.89 49.53 8.83
N THR A 120 -27.94 48.80 8.45
CA THR A 120 -29.21 49.34 7.94
C THR A 120 -30.26 49.57 9.03
N THR A 121 -30.15 48.89 10.17
CA THR A 121 -31.17 48.92 11.23
C THR A 121 -30.60 49.52 12.52
N ARG A 122 -30.83 50.82 12.78
CA ARG A 122 -30.44 51.48 14.07
C ARG A 122 -31.37 51.14 15.26
N ARG A 123 -32.18 50.08 15.16
CA ARG A 123 -33.09 49.59 16.20
C ARG A 123 -33.45 48.15 15.88
N ASN A 124 -32.72 47.18 16.45
CA ASN A 124 -33.12 45.80 16.84
C ASN A 124 -31.86 44.92 16.98
N ASP A 125 -31.26 44.98 18.17
CA ASP A 125 -29.86 44.60 18.43
C ASP A 125 -29.60 43.10 18.68
N GLU A 126 -30.61 42.23 18.67
CA GLU A 126 -30.40 40.83 19.08
C GLU A 126 -30.29 39.87 17.90
N ALA A 127 -31.09 40.06 16.85
CA ALA A 127 -31.11 39.16 15.69
C ALA A 127 -29.87 39.33 14.80
N ALA A 128 -29.43 40.56 14.55
CA ALA A 128 -28.22 40.84 13.76
C ALA A 128 -26.95 40.39 14.51
N LEU A 129 -26.90 40.63 15.83
CA LEU A 129 -25.79 40.19 16.68
C LEU A 129 -25.75 38.65 16.79
N GLY A 130 -26.91 38.00 16.86
CA GLY A 130 -27.05 36.54 16.88
C GLY A 130 -26.54 35.87 15.60
N LEU A 131 -26.79 36.46 14.42
CA LEU A 131 -26.29 35.95 13.14
C LEU A 131 -24.76 36.09 13.01
N VAL A 132 -24.20 37.23 13.44
CA VAL A 132 -22.73 37.42 13.48
C VAL A 132 -22.08 36.43 14.45
N ALA A 133 -22.67 36.23 15.64
CA ALA A 133 -22.18 35.28 16.63
C ALA A 133 -22.24 33.83 16.13
N ALA A 134 -23.34 33.44 15.47
CA ALA A 134 -23.49 32.12 14.85
C ALA A 134 -22.45 31.91 13.73
N GLY A 135 -22.20 32.92 12.90
CA GLY A 135 -21.17 32.87 11.85
C GLY A 135 -19.75 32.71 12.41
N LEU A 136 -19.42 33.41 13.50
CA LEU A 136 -18.14 33.24 14.20
C LEU A 136 -18.00 31.84 14.81
N LEU A 137 -19.02 31.33 15.49
CA LEU A 137 -19.00 29.99 16.08
C LEU A 137 -18.84 28.91 14.99
N SER A 138 -19.56 29.05 13.88
CA SER A 138 -19.44 28.18 12.70
C SER A 138 -18.00 28.13 12.18
N LYS A 139 -17.34 29.29 12.03
CA LYS A 139 -15.93 29.37 11.63
C LYS A 139 -14.98 28.72 12.64
N ILE A 140 -15.24 28.86 13.95
CA ILE A 140 -14.41 28.23 14.99
C ILE A 140 -14.48 26.70 14.85
N PHE A 141 -15.68 26.13 14.72
CA PHE A 141 -15.84 24.68 14.55
C PHE A 141 -15.26 24.16 13.22
N SER A 142 -15.38 24.92 12.13
CA SER A 142 -14.75 24.58 10.85
C SER A 142 -13.21 24.63 10.92
N SER A 143 -12.66 25.64 11.60
CA SER A 143 -11.20 25.80 11.78
C SER A 143 -10.58 24.73 12.68
N ALA A 144 -11.35 24.19 13.64
CA ALA A 144 -10.94 23.09 14.51
C ALA A 144 -10.94 21.72 13.80
N THR A 145 -11.55 21.62 12.61
CA THR A 145 -11.51 20.40 11.80
C THR A 145 -10.23 20.38 10.97
N THR A 146 -9.41 19.34 11.15
CA THR A 146 -8.26 18.98 10.30
C THR A 146 -8.76 18.01 9.22
N PRO A 147 -9.17 18.50 8.03
CA PRO A 147 -9.66 17.64 6.96
C PRO A 147 -8.53 16.85 6.29
N GLU A 148 -7.27 17.24 6.47
CA GLU A 148 -6.12 16.75 5.71
C GLU A 148 -5.94 15.24 5.86
N ALA A 149 -5.80 14.56 4.72
CA ALA A 149 -5.55 13.14 4.69
C ALA A 149 -4.17 12.81 5.26
N ASP A 150 -4.10 11.78 6.14
CA ASP A 150 -2.81 11.26 6.61
C ASP A 150 -2.09 10.51 5.49
N THR A 151 -1.08 11.16 4.94
CA THR A 151 -0.24 10.64 3.85
C THR A 151 0.97 9.86 4.34
N ARG A 152 1.17 9.71 5.66
CA ARG A 152 2.29 8.92 6.18
C ARG A 152 2.14 7.46 5.76
N ALA A 153 3.21 6.95 5.17
CA ALA A 153 3.36 5.58 4.71
C ALA A 153 4.84 5.22 4.71
N TRP A 154 5.14 3.92 4.68
CA TRP A 154 6.49 3.46 4.36
C TRP A 154 6.77 3.75 2.89
N ASP A 155 7.94 4.31 2.60
CA ASP A 155 8.37 4.77 1.28
C ASP A 155 9.08 3.68 0.46
N ASN A 156 9.37 2.55 1.09
CA ASN A 156 10.13 1.44 0.53
C ASN A 156 9.35 0.12 0.41
N LEU A 157 8.01 0.17 0.48
CA LEU A 157 7.21 -1.04 0.30
C LEU A 157 7.35 -1.58 -1.13
N PRO A 158 7.42 -2.91 -1.32
CA PRO A 158 7.45 -3.51 -2.64
C PRO A 158 6.06 -3.48 -3.30
N LEU A 159 5.97 -3.60 -4.61
CA LEU A 159 4.67 -3.77 -5.28
C LEU A 159 4.15 -5.20 -5.10
N PHE A 160 5.03 -6.17 -5.29
CA PHE A 160 4.72 -7.59 -5.31
C PHE A 160 5.58 -8.35 -4.31
N LEU A 161 4.98 -9.37 -3.68
CA LEU A 161 5.66 -10.36 -2.86
C LEU A 161 5.35 -11.76 -3.40
N THR A 162 6.37 -12.61 -3.45
CA THR A 162 6.22 -14.03 -3.76
C THR A 162 7.13 -14.89 -2.88
N PHE A 163 6.90 -16.20 -2.90
CA PHE A 163 7.72 -17.14 -2.15
C PHE A 163 7.92 -18.45 -2.90
N ALA A 164 9.01 -19.16 -2.60
CA ALA A 164 9.23 -20.53 -3.03
C ALA A 164 9.81 -21.35 -1.89
N ALA A 165 9.46 -22.64 -1.87
CA ALA A 165 9.95 -23.60 -0.89
C ALA A 165 10.69 -24.73 -1.62
N ILE A 166 11.98 -24.89 -1.34
CA ILE A 166 12.87 -25.83 -2.04
C ILE A 166 13.51 -26.78 -1.02
N PRO A 167 13.45 -28.10 -1.22
CA PRO A 167 14.19 -29.05 -0.40
C PRO A 167 15.64 -29.14 -0.87
N LEU A 168 16.59 -28.81 0.01
CA LEU A 168 18.02 -28.93 -0.26
C LEU A 168 18.73 -29.65 0.90
N PRO A 169 19.61 -30.63 0.61
CA PRO A 169 20.51 -31.18 1.62
C PRO A 169 21.40 -30.10 2.26
N PRO A 170 21.96 -30.35 3.46
CA PRO A 170 22.98 -29.46 4.02
C PRO A 170 24.17 -29.31 3.08
N GLY A 171 24.62 -28.07 2.86
CA GLY A 171 25.68 -27.78 1.90
C GLY A 171 25.72 -26.32 1.46
N GLN A 172 26.67 -26.00 0.57
CA GLN A 172 26.76 -24.70 -0.09
C GLN A 172 26.27 -24.81 -1.53
N TYR A 173 25.45 -23.84 -1.94
CA TYR A 173 24.84 -23.83 -3.26
C TYR A 173 24.94 -22.43 -3.88
N PRO A 174 25.50 -22.28 -5.08
CA PRO A 174 25.28 -21.07 -5.86
C PRO A 174 23.81 -21.02 -6.29
N ALA A 175 23.22 -19.84 -6.21
CA ALA A 175 21.86 -19.56 -6.63
C ALA A 175 21.82 -18.32 -7.50
N THR A 176 20.99 -18.39 -8.54
CA THR A 176 20.62 -17.26 -9.38
C THR A 176 19.15 -16.96 -9.19
N VAL A 177 18.82 -15.69 -8.90
CA VAL A 177 17.45 -15.18 -8.92
C VAL A 177 17.33 -14.22 -10.09
N GLU A 178 16.53 -14.60 -11.08
CA GLU A 178 16.21 -13.79 -12.25
C GLU A 178 14.85 -13.13 -12.06
N PHE A 179 14.78 -11.81 -12.15
CA PHE A 179 13.50 -11.11 -12.25
C PHE A 179 13.09 -11.04 -13.71
N LEU A 180 11.84 -11.40 -13.99
CA LEU A 180 11.35 -11.59 -15.36
C LEU A 180 10.32 -10.51 -15.73
N ASP A 181 10.34 -10.10 -16.99
CA ASP A 181 9.34 -9.21 -17.56
C ASP A 181 8.02 -9.94 -17.88
N ARG A 182 7.08 -9.23 -18.53
CA ARG A 182 5.78 -9.79 -18.94
C ARG A 182 5.90 -10.91 -19.98
N GLN A 183 7.00 -10.95 -20.73
CA GLN A 183 7.29 -11.98 -21.73
C GLN A 183 8.10 -13.13 -21.13
N HIS A 184 8.28 -13.17 -19.80
CA HIS A 184 9.10 -14.15 -19.08
C HIS A 184 10.59 -14.08 -19.46
N HIS A 185 11.06 -12.96 -20.01
CA HIS A 185 12.47 -12.74 -20.27
C HIS A 185 13.17 -12.20 -19.01
N PRO A 186 14.37 -12.70 -18.68
CA PRO A 186 15.17 -12.14 -17.60
C PRO A 186 15.52 -10.67 -17.85
N LEU A 187 15.43 -9.85 -16.81
CA LEU A 187 15.94 -8.48 -16.77
C LEU A 187 17.36 -8.51 -16.17
N PRO A 188 18.43 -8.51 -16.99
CA PRO A 188 19.77 -8.85 -16.52
C PRO A 188 20.31 -7.87 -15.47
N ALA A 189 19.89 -6.60 -15.54
CA ALA A 189 20.26 -5.58 -14.56
C ALA A 189 19.69 -5.83 -13.15
N LEU A 190 18.65 -6.67 -13.04
CA LEU A 190 18.00 -6.99 -11.77
C LEU A 190 18.38 -8.38 -11.24
N THR A 191 18.97 -9.24 -12.08
CA THR A 191 19.40 -10.59 -11.69
C THR A 191 20.35 -10.56 -10.49
N LYS A 192 20.08 -11.42 -9.50
CA LYS A 192 20.90 -11.56 -8.29
C LYS A 192 21.63 -12.89 -8.31
N GLN A 193 22.92 -12.84 -8.01
CA GLN A 193 23.75 -14.02 -7.78
C GLN A 193 24.11 -14.06 -6.30
N LEU A 194 23.91 -15.21 -5.67
CA LEU A 194 24.12 -15.38 -4.24
C LEU A 194 24.59 -16.81 -3.94
N THR A 195 25.34 -16.98 -2.86
CA THR A 195 25.74 -18.30 -2.37
C THR A 195 24.97 -18.59 -1.09
N LEU A 196 24.24 -19.70 -1.07
CA LEU A 196 23.45 -20.16 0.06
C LEU A 196 24.18 -21.25 0.84
N THR A 197 24.32 -21.04 2.16
CA THR A 197 24.68 -22.13 3.08
C THR A 197 23.43 -22.71 3.73
N VAL A 198 23.11 -23.96 3.41
CA VAL A 198 22.01 -24.73 4.01
C VAL A 198 22.53 -25.45 5.27
N PRO A 199 21.99 -25.15 6.45
CA PRO A 199 22.50 -25.70 7.70
C PRO A 199 22.19 -27.19 7.87
N GLY A 200 23.08 -27.91 8.56
CA GLY A 200 22.81 -29.27 9.04
C GLY A 200 21.85 -29.29 10.23
N GLY A 201 21.38 -30.48 10.60
CA GLY A 201 20.61 -30.70 11.83
C GLY A 201 19.14 -30.29 11.77
N GLY A 202 18.52 -30.29 10.58
CA GLY A 202 17.08 -30.06 10.41
C GLY A 202 16.62 -28.61 10.61
N LYS A 203 17.54 -27.63 10.53
CA LYS A 203 17.20 -26.21 10.55
C LYS A 203 16.81 -25.73 9.16
N ASP A 204 15.80 -24.86 9.10
CA ASP A 204 15.40 -24.20 7.87
C ASP A 204 16.28 -22.98 7.56
N LYS A 205 16.45 -22.69 6.27
CA LYS A 205 17.10 -21.48 5.75
C LYS A 205 16.03 -20.58 5.13
N VAL A 206 16.00 -19.32 5.56
CA VAL A 206 15.17 -18.30 4.93
C VAL A 206 16.07 -17.34 4.15
N VAL A 207 15.66 -17.01 2.94
CA VAL A 207 16.40 -16.18 1.98
C VAL A 207 15.46 -15.07 1.52
N PHE A 208 15.86 -13.81 1.66
CA PHE A 208 15.11 -12.66 1.18
C PHE A 208 15.86 -12.00 0.03
N VAL A 209 15.20 -11.81 -1.11
CA VAL A 209 15.81 -11.20 -2.29
C VAL A 209 14.87 -10.13 -2.85
N SER A 210 15.43 -8.95 -3.11
CA SER A 210 14.68 -7.78 -3.61
C SER A 210 15.26 -7.34 -4.95
N ASP A 211 14.42 -6.98 -5.92
CA ASP A 211 14.89 -6.37 -7.17
C ASP A 211 15.63 -5.05 -6.93
N GLN A 212 15.26 -4.34 -5.86
CA GLN A 212 15.85 -3.08 -5.42
C GLN A 212 17.16 -3.24 -4.63
N SER A 213 17.53 -4.47 -4.22
CA SER A 213 18.78 -4.70 -3.48
C SER A 213 20.00 -4.43 -4.34
N ILE A 214 20.82 -3.46 -3.95
CA ILE A 214 22.07 -3.09 -4.64
C ILE A 214 23.31 -3.78 -4.04
N THR A 215 23.17 -4.46 -2.91
CA THR A 215 24.28 -5.15 -2.23
C THR A 215 24.40 -6.59 -2.71
N PRO A 216 25.59 -7.08 -3.10
CA PRO A 216 25.84 -8.50 -3.32
C PRO A 216 25.55 -9.29 -2.03
N GLN A 217 24.75 -10.34 -2.10
CA GLN A 217 24.33 -11.10 -0.92
C GLN A 217 25.11 -12.42 -0.80
N ASN A 218 26.02 -12.51 0.17
CA ASN A 218 26.57 -13.79 0.65
C ASN A 218 25.75 -14.19 1.87
N LEU A 219 25.03 -15.32 1.82
CA LEU A 219 23.97 -15.67 2.79
C LEU A 219 24.15 -17.03 3.46
#